data_AF-A0A2X3KCP1-F1
#
_entry.id   AF-A0A2X3KCP1-F1
#
_cell.length_a   1.000
_cell.length_b   1.000
_cell.length_c   1.000
_cell.angle_alpha   90.00
_cell.angle_beta   90.00
_cell.angle_gamma   90.00
#
_symmetry.space_group_name_H-M   'P 1'
#
loop_
_entity.id
_entity.type
_entity.pdbx_description
1 polymer ?
#
loop_
_entity_poly.entity_id
_entity_poly.type
_entity_poly.pdbx_seq_one_letter_code
_entity_poly.pdbx_strand_id
1 'polypeptide(L)'
;MVYCHTTGHSIDEALDDYGPSSGAGIQSHPAWQCGIPGMKTTYGMSKGKGLAYEPATKGQWPEEQLWSTEKYLDFMPKLFDAVRNKFGF
;
A
#
# COMPACT_ATOMS: atom_id res chain seq x y z
N MET A 1 16.00 -8.32 10.87
CA MET A 1 15.42 -7.13 10.21
C MET A 1 14.02 -7.50 9.74
N VAL A 2 12.96 -6.89 10.29
CA VAL A 2 11.55 -7.17 9.90
C VAL A 2 10.91 -5.87 9.42
N TYR A 3 10.06 -5.93 8.39
CA TYR A 3 9.33 -4.77 7.87
C TYR A 3 7.83 -5.04 7.94
N CYS A 4 7.03 -3.98 8.10
CA CYS A 4 5.57 -4.05 8.02
C CYS A 4 5.08 -3.60 6.64
N HIS A 5 3.86 -4.02 6.29
CA HIS A 5 3.16 -3.52 5.12
C HIS A 5 2.28 -2.35 5.52
N THR A 6 2.37 -1.25 4.79
CA THR A 6 1.49 -0.08 4.94
C THR A 6 0.73 0.12 3.65
N THR A 7 -0.60 0.15 3.74
CA THR A 7 -1.49 0.11 2.57
C THR A 7 -2.53 1.22 2.64
N GLY A 8 -2.84 1.87 1.52
CA GLY A 8 -3.89 2.91 1.46
C GLY A 8 -4.52 3.05 0.07
N HIS A 9 -5.77 3.52 -0.02
CA HIS A 9 -6.41 3.79 -1.32
C HIS A 9 -5.93 5.11 -1.94
N SER A 10 -5.31 5.97 -1.13
CA SER A 10 -4.68 7.22 -1.55
C SER A 10 -3.30 7.36 -0.89
N ILE A 11 -2.49 8.29 -1.42
CA ILE A 11 -1.18 8.60 -0.86
C ILE A 11 -1.34 9.05 0.60
N ASP A 12 -2.30 9.92 0.89
CA ASP A 12 -2.56 10.40 2.26
C ASP A 12 -2.90 9.25 3.21
N GLU A 13 -3.77 8.33 2.79
CA GLU A 13 -4.10 7.15 3.60
C GLU A 13 -2.90 6.25 3.85
N ALA A 14 -2.06 6.02 2.83
CA ALA A 14 -0.86 5.22 2.99
C ALA A 14 0.13 5.88 3.98
N LEU A 15 0.26 7.21 3.92
CA LEU A 15 1.10 7.98 4.85
C LEU A 15 0.56 7.96 6.28
N ASP A 16 -0.76 7.93 6.47
CA ASP A 16 -1.38 7.88 7.79
C ASP A 16 -1.29 6.47 8.41
N ASP A 17 -1.36 5.41 7.60
CA ASP A 17 -1.19 4.00 8.03
C ASP A 17 0.24 3.71 8.56
N TYR A 18 1.22 4.50 8.13
CA TYR A 18 2.58 4.44 8.69
C TYR A 18 2.68 5.01 10.11
N GLY A 19 1.85 5.99 10.48
CA GLY A 19 1.87 6.62 11.81
C GLY A 19 1.82 5.60 12.95
N PRO A 20 0.83 4.68 12.97
CA PRO A 20 0.77 3.58 13.94
C PRO A 20 1.94 2.60 13.84
N SER A 21 2.41 2.29 12.62
CA SER A 21 3.45 1.29 12.35
C SER A 21 4.85 1.75 12.82
N SER A 22 5.13 3.06 12.78
CA SER A 22 6.37 3.66 13.28
C SER A 22 6.50 3.58 14.81
N GLY A 23 5.36 3.60 15.53
CA GLY A 23 5.31 3.44 16.98
C GLY A 23 5.58 2.01 17.49
N ALA A 24 5.57 1.02 16.60
CA ALA A 24 5.77 -0.40 16.93
C ALA A 24 7.26 -0.81 17.05
N GLY A 25 8.21 0.14 17.03
CA GLY A 25 9.64 -0.13 17.21
C GLY A 25 10.28 -0.84 16.00
N ILE A 26 9.64 -0.79 14.84
CA ILE A 26 10.12 -1.43 13.61
C ILE A 26 11.21 -0.55 13.01
N GLN A 27 12.45 -1.02 13.11
CA GLN A 27 13.64 -0.30 12.64
C GLN A 27 13.78 -0.28 11.10
N SER A 28 12.96 -1.04 10.38
CA SER A 28 13.07 -1.21 8.92
C SER A 28 12.00 -0.43 8.17
N HIS A 29 12.35 0.13 7.02
CA HIS A 29 11.43 0.79 6.10
C HIS A 29 10.25 -0.14 5.76
N PRO A 30 8.99 0.32 5.88
CA PRO A 30 7.83 -0.49 5.56
C PRO A 30 7.72 -0.70 4.04
N ALA A 31 7.02 -1.75 3.66
CA ALA A 31 6.57 -1.95 2.29
C ALA A 31 5.35 -1.06 2.02
N TRP A 32 5.54 -0.01 1.23
CA TRP A 32 4.50 0.95 0.85
C TRP A 32 3.67 0.44 -0.32
N GLN A 33 2.36 0.41 -0.17
CA GLN A 33 1.42 0.05 -1.22
C GLN A 33 0.29 1.07 -1.27
N CYS A 34 -0.04 1.56 -2.46
CA CYS A 34 -1.10 2.55 -2.67
C CYS A 34 -1.98 2.14 -3.84
N GLY A 35 -3.29 2.37 -3.71
CA GLY A 35 -4.24 2.25 -4.80
C GLY A 35 -3.86 3.20 -5.94
N ILE A 36 -3.98 2.73 -7.19
CA ILE A 36 -3.67 3.53 -8.36
C ILE A 36 -4.93 4.24 -8.85
N PRO A 37 -4.92 5.57 -9.00
CA PRO A 37 -6.07 6.31 -9.52
C PRO A 37 -6.55 5.75 -10.86
N GLY A 38 -7.83 5.38 -10.93
CA GLY A 38 -8.43 4.83 -12.13
C GLY A 38 -8.16 3.34 -12.37
N MET A 39 -7.68 2.60 -11.35
CA MET A 39 -7.75 1.14 -11.28
C MET A 39 -8.62 0.71 -10.10
N LYS A 40 -9.56 -0.23 -10.33
CA LYS A 40 -10.47 -0.72 -9.29
C LYS A 40 -9.79 -1.68 -8.32
N THR A 41 -8.74 -2.36 -8.78
CA THR A 41 -8.01 -3.38 -8.02
C THR A 41 -6.52 -3.12 -8.18
N THR A 42 -5.76 -3.26 -7.10
CA THR A 42 -4.29 -3.16 -7.13
C THR A 42 -3.74 -4.15 -6.13
N TYR A 43 -2.69 -4.88 -6.51
CA TYR A 43 -2.08 -5.89 -5.66
C TYR A 43 -1.49 -5.27 -4.40
N GLY A 44 -1.66 -5.93 -3.24
CA GLY A 44 -1.21 -5.41 -1.94
C GLY A 44 -2.20 -4.54 -1.19
N MET A 45 -3.39 -4.33 -1.75
CA MET A 45 -4.45 -3.58 -1.08
C MET A 45 -5.17 -4.48 -0.08
N SER A 46 -5.19 -4.06 1.19
CA SER A 46 -6.05 -4.73 2.17
C SER A 46 -7.53 -4.58 1.81
N LYS A 47 -8.34 -5.58 2.13
CA LYS A 47 -9.80 -5.54 1.91
C LYS A 47 -10.52 -4.62 2.90
N GLY A 48 -9.83 -4.12 3.92
CA GLY A 48 -10.37 -3.15 4.87
C GLY A 48 -9.28 -2.33 5.55
N LYS A 49 -9.63 -1.12 5.97
CA LYS A 49 -8.71 -0.18 6.64
C LYS A 49 -8.20 -0.79 7.95
N GLY A 50 -6.88 -0.96 8.07
CA GLY A 50 -6.23 -1.53 9.26
C GLY A 50 -6.26 -3.07 9.35
N LEU A 51 -6.73 -3.78 8.31
CA LEU A 51 -6.63 -5.24 8.24
C LEU A 51 -5.32 -5.66 7.56
N ALA A 52 -4.75 -6.79 7.99
CA ALA A 52 -3.62 -7.39 7.30
C ALA A 52 -4.00 -7.76 5.86
N TYR A 53 -3.04 -7.62 4.94
CA TYR A 53 -3.21 -8.03 3.57
C TYR A 53 -3.34 -9.56 3.47
N GLU A 54 -4.55 -10.05 3.21
CA GLU A 54 -4.84 -11.46 2.99
C GLU A 54 -5.34 -11.68 1.56
N PRO A 55 -4.47 -12.14 0.64
CA PRO A 55 -4.83 -12.32 -0.77
C PRO A 55 -5.68 -13.57 -1.02
N ALA A 56 -5.76 -14.50 -0.05
CA ALA A 56 -6.53 -15.74 -0.17
C ALA A 56 -7.99 -15.49 0.19
N THR A 57 -8.79 -15.19 -0.83
CA THR A 57 -10.19 -14.80 -0.65
C THR A 57 -11.07 -16.03 -0.48
N LYS A 58 -12.01 -16.00 0.46
CA LYS A 58 -13.01 -17.07 0.62
C LYS A 58 -13.87 -17.14 -0.63
N GLY A 59 -13.69 -18.19 -1.44
CA GLY A 59 -14.43 -18.42 -2.68
C GLY A 59 -14.04 -19.76 -3.32
N GLN A 60 -14.84 -20.22 -4.28
CA GLN A 60 -14.55 -21.42 -5.07
C GLN A 60 -13.58 -21.14 -6.23
N TRP A 61 -13.45 -19.86 -6.62
CA TRP A 61 -12.66 -19.41 -7.76
C TRP A 61 -11.75 -18.24 -7.36
N PRO A 62 -10.57 -18.09 -8.00
CA PRO A 62 -9.69 -16.94 -7.78
C PRO A 62 -10.37 -15.62 -8.16
N GLU A 63 -10.06 -14.54 -7.43
CA GLU A 63 -10.47 -13.19 -7.83
C GLU A 63 -9.63 -12.69 -9.01
N GLU A 64 -10.30 -12.18 -10.05
CA GLU A 64 -9.64 -11.54 -11.18
C GLU A 64 -9.37 -10.06 -10.87
N GLN A 65 -8.15 -9.61 -11.15
CA GLN A 65 -7.73 -8.23 -10.94
C GLN A 65 -7.31 -7.59 -12.27
N LEU A 66 -7.75 -6.36 -12.49
CA LEU A 66 -7.32 -5.56 -13.64
C LEU A 66 -5.98 -4.88 -13.33
N TRP A 67 -5.10 -4.86 -14.34
CA TRP A 67 -3.77 -4.27 -14.24
C TRP A 67 -3.47 -3.36 -15.44
N SER A 68 -2.84 -2.22 -15.17
CA SER A 68 -2.23 -1.34 -16.17
C SER A 68 -0.86 -0.91 -15.67
N THR A 69 0.16 -1.30 -16.42
CA THR A 69 1.56 -0.99 -16.10
C THR A 69 1.84 0.51 -16.27
N GLU A 70 1.24 1.16 -17.27
CA GLU A 70 1.44 2.57 -17.57
C GLU A 70 0.98 3.44 -16.39
N LYS A 71 -0.25 3.21 -15.91
CA LYS A 71 -0.79 3.93 -14.74
C LYS A 71 0.03 3.70 -13.48
N TYR A 72 0.59 2.48 -13.31
CA TYR A 72 1.46 2.16 -12.19
C TYR A 72 2.75 2.97 -12.24
N LEU A 73 3.44 2.97 -13.38
CA LEU A 73 4.71 3.66 -13.55
C LEU A 73 4.57 5.19 -13.41
N ASP A 74 3.45 5.77 -13.84
CA ASP A 74 3.19 7.21 -13.73
C ASP A 74 2.87 7.67 -12.29
N PHE A 75 2.34 6.77 -11.46
CA PHE A 75 1.81 7.11 -10.14
C PHE A 75 2.76 6.76 -8.99
N MET A 76 3.41 5.59 -9.05
CA MET A 76 4.25 5.10 -7.95
C MET A 76 5.40 6.03 -7.53
N PRO A 77 6.11 6.73 -8.44
CA PRO A 77 7.14 7.69 -8.04
C PRO A 77 6.60 8.79 -7.11
N LYS A 78 5.34 9.21 -7.29
CA LYS A 78 4.70 10.25 -6.46
C LYS A 78 4.46 9.80 -5.03
N LEU A 79 4.18 8.51 -4.83
CA LEU A 79 4.04 7.92 -3.49
C LEU A 79 5.37 8.01 -2.74
N PHE A 80 6.46 7.57 -3.36
CA PHE A 80 7.78 7.60 -2.71
C PHE A 80 8.27 9.03 -2.46
N ASP A 81 8.00 9.96 -3.37
CA ASP A 81 8.30 11.38 -3.17
C ASP A 81 7.52 11.95 -1.96
N ALA A 82 6.22 11.67 -1.85
CA ALA A 82 5.42 12.10 -0.70
C ALA A 82 5.90 11.49 0.63
N VAL A 83 6.30 10.21 0.61
CA VAL A 83 6.90 9.53 1.78
C VAL A 83 8.19 10.24 2.21
N ARG A 84 9.09 10.53 1.28
CA ARG A 84 10.34 11.24 1.55
C ARG A 84 10.09 12.66 2.08
N ASN A 85 9.15 13.38 1.49
CA ASN A 85 8.80 14.74 1.90
C ASN A 85 8.18 14.79 3.31
N LYS A 86 7.33 13.82 3.68
CA LYS A 86 6.66 13.80 5.00
C LYS A 86 7.55 13.26 6.13
N PHE A 87 8.34 12.21 5.86
CA PHE A 87 9.09 11.50 6.89
C PHE A 87 10.59 11.77 6.90
N GLY A 88 11.12 12.50 5.90
CA GLY A 88 12.50 12.99 5.92
C GLY A 88 13.53 11.87 6.04
N PHE A 89 13.66 11.07 4.98
CA PHE A 89 14.75 10.09 4.86
C PHE A 89 15.86 10.60 3.96
#